data_AF-A0A2S8FPN3-F1
#
_entry.id   AF-A0A2S8FPN3-F1
#
_cell.length_a   1.000
_cell.length_b   1.000
_cell.length_c   1.000
_cell.angle_alpha   90.00
_cell.angle_beta   90.00
_cell.angle_gamma   90.00
#
_symmetry.space_group_name_H-M   'P 1'
#
loop_
_entity.id
_entity.type
_entity.pdbx_description
1 polymer ?
#
loop_
_entity_poly.entity_id
_entity_poly.type
_entity_poly.pdbx_seq_one_letter_code
_entity_poly.pdbx_strand_id
1 'polypeptide(L)'
;MKSSSDENPYQSPSEAEEAELSPDTILERASLAWVFPMIGFLLFVGAGYLSQFKIVFLLAVILLLVTLVFWLAGFAMTTYGIVVSRDYPHAFGHAILGGICGLILTSVILLGMIGYWSTV
;
A
#
# COMPACT_ATOMS: atom_id res chain seq x y z
N MET A 1 -30.57 -2.23 -43.59
CA MET A 1 -31.66 -2.80 -42.76
C MET A 1 -31.26 -2.56 -41.32
N LYS A 2 -31.98 -1.69 -40.62
CA LYS A 2 -31.68 -1.25 -39.26
C LYS A 2 -32.24 -2.35 -38.35
N SER A 3 -31.40 -3.27 -37.84
CA SER A 3 -31.87 -4.22 -36.82
C SER A 3 -31.94 -3.47 -35.50
N SER A 4 -33.18 -3.25 -35.09
CA SER A 4 -33.62 -2.76 -33.80
C SER A 4 -32.84 -3.40 -32.65
N SER A 5 -32.36 -2.50 -31.79
CA SER A 5 -32.17 -2.70 -30.37
C SER A 5 -33.25 -3.60 -29.76
N ASP A 6 -32.88 -4.84 -29.45
CA ASP A 6 -33.54 -5.60 -28.40
C ASP A 6 -33.09 -5.00 -27.06
N GLU A 7 -33.74 -3.90 -26.68
CA GLU A 7 -33.74 -3.42 -25.29
C GLU A 7 -34.47 -4.48 -24.47
N ASN A 8 -33.72 -5.33 -23.78
CA ASN A 8 -34.28 -6.28 -22.83
C ASN A 8 -34.85 -5.49 -21.63
N PRO A 9 -36.20 -5.45 -21.44
CA PRO A 9 -36.82 -4.64 -20.39
C PRO A 9 -36.76 -5.33 -19.00
N TYR A 10 -36.08 -6.47 -18.91
CA TYR A 10 -35.94 -7.28 -17.70
C TYR A 10 -34.47 -7.44 -17.29
N GLN A 11 -33.69 -6.35 -17.31
CA GLN A 11 -32.44 -6.35 -16.54
C GLN A 11 -32.80 -6.62 -15.07
N SER A 12 -32.45 -7.82 -14.62
CA SER A 12 -32.69 -8.25 -13.25
C SER A 12 -31.92 -7.34 -12.29
N PRO A 13 -32.44 -7.03 -11.08
CA PRO A 13 -31.68 -6.27 -10.07
C PRO A 13 -30.38 -6.96 -9.61
N SER A 14 -30.15 -8.21 -10.05
CA SER A 14 -28.90 -8.96 -9.87
C SER A 14 -27.83 -8.63 -10.92
N GLU A 15 -28.18 -7.97 -12.03
CA GLU A 15 -27.25 -7.09 -12.76
C GLU A 15 -27.19 -5.75 -12.00
N ALA A 16 -26.96 -5.83 -10.68
CA ALA A 16 -26.47 -4.69 -9.95
C ALA A 16 -25.23 -4.26 -10.72
N GLU A 17 -25.24 -3.04 -11.25
CA GLU A 17 -24.07 -2.38 -11.85
C GLU A 17 -22.84 -2.93 -11.15
N GLU A 18 -22.08 -3.80 -11.82
CA GLU A 18 -20.70 -3.99 -11.42
C GLU A 18 -20.19 -2.57 -11.51
N ALA A 19 -20.07 -1.92 -10.34
CA ALA A 19 -19.65 -0.54 -10.26
C ALA A 19 -18.22 -0.58 -10.78
N GLU A 20 -18.07 -0.44 -12.10
CA GLU A 20 -16.80 -0.41 -12.80
C GLU A 20 -16.06 0.72 -12.11
N LEU A 21 -15.13 0.34 -11.24
CA LEU A 21 -14.36 1.30 -10.47
C LEU A 21 -13.72 2.22 -11.50
N SER A 22 -13.99 3.52 -11.37
CA SER A 22 -13.41 4.50 -12.27
C SER A 22 -11.89 4.25 -12.38
N PRO A 23 -11.31 4.28 -13.59
CA PRO A 23 -9.87 4.12 -13.78
C PRO A 23 -9.04 5.00 -12.84
N ASP A 24 -9.54 6.20 -12.52
CA ASP A 24 -8.91 7.13 -11.57
C ASP A 24 -8.87 6.56 -10.15
N THR A 25 -9.96 5.96 -9.67
CA THR A 25 -10.03 5.31 -8.35
C THR A 25 -9.07 4.12 -8.26
N ILE A 26 -8.89 3.40 -9.36
CA ILE A 26 -7.94 2.29 -9.44
C ILE A 26 -6.49 2.79 -9.30
N LEU A 27 -6.16 3.88 -10.00
CA LEU A 27 -4.84 4.50 -9.93
C LEU A 27 -4.56 5.13 -8.56
N GLU A 28 -5.54 5.79 -7.96
CA GLU A 28 -5.43 6.32 -6.59
C GLU A 28 -5.13 5.18 -5.59
N ARG A 29 -5.85 4.06 -5.70
CA ARG A 29 -5.57 2.88 -4.87
C ARG A 29 -4.18 2.31 -5.15
N ALA A 30 -3.79 2.18 -6.42
CA ALA A 30 -2.45 1.70 -6.78
C ALA A 30 -1.35 2.61 -6.22
N SER A 31 -1.58 3.92 -6.14
CA SER A 31 -0.62 4.87 -5.56
C SER A 31 -0.31 4.60 -4.08
N LEU A 32 -1.25 3.99 -3.34
CA LEU A 32 -1.04 3.61 -1.95
C LEU A 32 0.10 2.59 -1.77
N ALA A 33 0.46 1.86 -2.84
CA ALA A 33 1.57 0.92 -2.84
C ALA A 33 2.90 1.55 -2.41
N TRP A 34 3.17 2.80 -2.81
CA TRP A 34 4.40 3.52 -2.45
C TRP A 34 4.19 4.53 -1.32
N VAL A 35 2.98 5.06 -1.14
CA VAL A 35 2.66 6.00 -0.04
C VAL A 35 2.76 5.30 1.32
N PHE A 36 2.22 4.08 1.47
CA PHE A 36 2.26 3.40 2.76
C PHE A 36 3.68 3.07 3.25
N PRO A 37 4.59 2.49 2.44
CA PRO A 37 5.97 2.30 2.87
C PRO A 37 6.70 3.61 3.18
N MET A 38 6.40 4.71 2.49
CA MET A 38 6.98 6.03 2.81
C MET A 38 6.53 6.54 4.18
N ILE A 39 5.24 6.41 4.51
CA ILE A 39 4.73 6.74 5.84
C ILE A 39 5.39 5.85 6.89
N GLY A 40 5.47 4.54 6.63
CA GLY A 40 6.17 3.60 7.52
C GLY A 40 7.63 3.98 7.76
N PHE A 41 8.36 4.39 6.73
CA PHE A 41 9.73 4.87 6.85
C PHE A 41 9.86 6.09 7.77
N LEU A 42 9.00 7.09 7.59
CA LEU A 42 8.99 8.29 8.44
C LEU A 42 8.68 7.94 9.90
N LEU A 43 7.71 7.05 10.13
CA LEU A 43 7.36 6.57 11.47
C LEU A 43 8.52 5.80 12.11
N PHE A 44 9.23 4.97 11.35
CA PHE A 44 10.40 4.23 11.84
C PHE A 44 11.53 5.16 12.27
N VAL A 45 11.86 6.17 11.45
CA VAL A 45 12.87 7.17 11.78
C VAL A 45 12.46 7.96 13.03
N GLY A 46 11.19 8.36 13.12
CA GLY A 46 10.64 9.01 14.30
C GLY A 46 10.71 8.14 15.56
N ALA A 47 10.39 6.86 15.45
CA ALA A 47 10.50 5.89 16.56
C ALA A 47 11.95 5.74 17.02
N GLY A 48 12.90 5.65 16.07
CA GLY A 48 14.33 5.60 16.36
C GLY A 48 14.81 6.84 17.13
N TYR A 49 14.42 8.03 16.70
CA TYR A 49 14.75 9.28 17.41
C TYR A 49 14.14 9.32 18.82
N LEU A 50 12.87 8.96 18.96
CA LEU A 50 12.17 8.98 20.26
C LEU A 50 12.71 7.93 21.23
N SER A 51 13.23 6.80 20.74
CA SER A 51 13.78 5.75 21.61
C SER A 51 14.97 6.20 22.47
N GLN A 52 15.62 7.32 22.13
CA GLN A 52 16.69 7.92 22.95
C GLN A 52 16.19 8.48 24.28
N PHE A 53 14.89 8.76 24.40
CA PHE A 53 14.29 9.36 25.58
C PHE A 53 13.47 8.32 26.36
N LYS A 54 13.91 7.99 27.59
CA LYS A 54 13.26 6.96 28.44
C LYS A 54 11.77 7.22 28.71
N ILE A 55 11.35 8.48 28.78
CA ILE A 55 9.96 8.88 29.09
C ILE A 55 9.00 8.53 27.95
N VAL A 56 9.47 8.45 26.71
CA VAL A 56 8.63 8.20 25.52
C VAL A 56 8.89 6.82 24.89
N PHE A 57 9.48 5.89 25.66
CA PHE A 57 9.73 4.53 25.20
C PHE A 57 8.45 3.81 24.73
N LEU A 58 7.36 3.91 25.49
CA LEU A 58 6.07 3.29 25.11
C LEU A 58 5.55 3.85 23.78
N LEU A 59 5.72 5.16 23.55
CA LEU A 59 5.34 5.81 22.29
C LEU A 59 6.17 5.30 21.12
N ALA A 60 7.49 5.11 21.32
CA ALA A 60 8.36 4.52 20.30
C ALA A 60 7.92 3.09 19.92
N VAL A 61 7.52 2.27 20.90
CA VAL A 61 6.98 0.91 20.64
C VAL A 61 5.69 0.97 19.82
N ILE A 62 4.76 1.88 20.15
CA ILE A 62 3.52 2.08 19.38
C ILE A 62 3.84 2.48 17.94
N LEU A 63 4.78 3.41 17.73
CA LEU A 63 5.17 3.86 16.39
C LEU A 63 5.81 2.72 15.56
N LEU A 64 6.57 1.83 16.19
CA LEU A 64 7.09 0.64 15.53
C LEU A 64 5.98 -0.34 15.10
N LEU A 65 4.97 -0.55 15.95
CA LEU A 65 3.80 -1.37 15.58
C LEU A 65 3.03 -0.77 14.42
N VAL A 66 2.81 0.56 14.44
CA VAL A 66 2.13 1.27 13.34
C VAL A 66 2.98 1.18 12.05
N THR A 67 4.30 1.29 12.14
CA THR A 67 5.22 1.09 11.01
C THR A 67 5.02 -0.29 10.37
N LEU A 68 4.90 -1.36 11.17
CA LEU A 68 4.65 -2.72 10.67
C LEU A 68 3.31 -2.80 9.91
N VAL A 69 2.27 -2.14 10.40
CA VAL A 69 0.96 -2.10 9.70
C VAL A 69 1.10 -1.41 8.35
N PHE A 70 1.78 -0.27 8.28
CA PHE A 70 2.03 0.43 7.01
C PHE A 70 2.91 -0.36 6.05
N TRP A 71 3.88 -1.11 6.57
CA TRP A 71 4.72 -1.99 5.76
C TRP A 71 3.89 -3.13 5.13
N LEU A 72 3.05 -3.82 5.91
CA LEU A 72 2.16 -4.87 5.42
C LEU A 72 1.12 -4.32 4.43
N ALA A 73 0.53 -3.16 4.74
CA ALA A 73 -0.41 -2.49 3.84
C ALA A 73 0.25 -2.10 2.50
N GLY A 74 1.48 -1.57 2.54
CA GLY A 74 2.25 -1.27 1.33
C GLY A 74 2.54 -2.51 0.49
N PHE A 75 2.86 -3.64 1.12
CA PHE A 75 3.05 -4.91 0.42
C PHE A 75 1.75 -5.42 -0.23
N ALA A 76 0.63 -5.35 0.48
CA ALA A 76 -0.68 -5.72 -0.05
C ALA A 76 -1.08 -4.84 -1.24
N MET A 77 -0.88 -3.52 -1.14
CA MET A 77 -1.18 -2.58 -2.23
C MET A 77 -0.23 -2.72 -3.42
N THR A 78 1.03 -3.09 -3.19
CA THR A 78 1.97 -3.44 -4.27
C THR A 78 1.48 -4.67 -5.02
N THR A 79 1.06 -5.71 -4.30
CA THR A 79 0.48 -6.93 -4.91
C THR A 79 -0.78 -6.60 -5.69
N TYR A 80 -1.67 -5.77 -5.14
CA TYR A 80 -2.85 -5.27 -5.84
C TYR A 80 -2.48 -4.54 -7.14
N GLY A 81 -1.51 -3.63 -7.10
CA GLY A 81 -1.03 -2.92 -8.29
C GLY A 81 -0.50 -3.85 -9.38
N ILE A 82 0.20 -4.94 -9.01
CA ILE A 82 0.65 -5.97 -9.96
C ILE A 82 -0.54 -6.68 -10.60
N VAL A 83 -1.54 -7.08 -9.80
CA VAL A 83 -2.72 -7.80 -10.30
C VAL A 83 -3.51 -6.93 -11.27
N VAL A 84 -3.78 -5.68 -10.89
CA VAL A 84 -4.61 -4.74 -11.67
C VAL A 84 -3.86 -4.18 -12.87
N SER A 85 -2.53 -4.25 -12.91
CA SER A 85 -1.73 -3.82 -14.07
C SER A 85 -2.01 -4.60 -15.36
N ARG A 86 -2.67 -5.77 -15.27
CA ARG A 86 -3.10 -6.55 -16.43
C ARG A 86 -4.14 -5.81 -17.27
N ASP A 87 -5.05 -5.13 -16.59
CA ASP A 87 -6.16 -4.40 -17.22
C ASP A 87 -5.85 -2.89 -17.31
N TYR A 88 -5.01 -2.36 -16.40
CA TYR A 88 -4.61 -0.96 -16.34
C TYR A 88 -3.07 -0.81 -16.30
N PRO A 89 -2.39 -0.71 -17.45
CA PRO A 89 -0.92 -0.71 -17.52
C PRO A 89 -0.24 0.38 -16.66
N HIS A 90 -0.89 1.52 -16.46
CA HIS A 90 -0.39 2.62 -15.64
C HIS A 90 -0.26 2.25 -14.15
N ALA A 91 -1.04 1.29 -13.65
CA ALA A 91 -0.93 0.79 -12.28
C ALA A 91 0.41 0.07 -12.01
N PHE A 92 1.07 -0.44 -13.05
CA PHE A 92 2.35 -1.13 -12.93
C PHE A 92 3.46 -0.20 -12.40
N GLY A 93 3.46 1.06 -12.82
CA GLY A 93 4.44 2.05 -12.34
C GLY A 93 4.33 2.26 -10.82
N HIS A 94 3.10 2.31 -10.30
CA HIS A 94 2.88 2.42 -8.86
C HIS A 94 3.28 1.15 -8.11
N ALA A 95 3.09 -0.04 -8.70
CA ALA A 95 3.55 -1.29 -8.13
C ALA A 95 5.09 -1.38 -8.06
N ILE A 96 5.80 -0.97 -9.11
CA ILE A 96 7.28 -0.90 -9.08
C ILE A 96 7.74 0.04 -7.97
N LEU A 97 7.18 1.25 -7.90
CA LEU A 97 7.50 2.22 -6.85
C LEU A 97 7.20 1.64 -5.46
N GLY A 98 6.07 0.96 -5.29
CA GLY A 98 5.71 0.29 -4.05
C GLY A 98 6.72 -0.78 -3.65
N GLY A 99 7.18 -1.60 -4.61
CA GLY A 99 8.24 -2.57 -4.41
C GLY A 99 9.56 -1.93 -3.98
N ILE A 100 9.99 -0.85 -4.66
CA ILE A 100 11.22 -0.11 -4.31
C ILE A 100 11.11 0.49 -2.90
N CYS A 101 10.04 1.22 -2.60
CA CYS A 101 9.84 1.82 -1.28
C CYS A 101 9.72 0.76 -0.18
N GLY A 102 9.06 -0.36 -0.47
CA GLY A 102 8.98 -1.52 0.43
C GLY A 102 10.35 -2.14 0.72
N LEU A 103 11.20 -2.31 -0.29
CA LEU A 103 12.57 -2.80 -0.12
C LEU A 103 13.44 -1.84 0.71
N ILE A 104 13.32 -0.53 0.48
CA ILE A 104 14.02 0.48 1.27
C ILE A 104 13.60 0.40 2.75
N LEU A 105 12.28 0.40 3.02
CA LEU A 105 11.77 0.29 4.39
C LEU A 105 12.24 -1.02 5.05
N THR A 106 12.17 -2.14 4.34
CA THR A 106 12.64 -3.44 4.84
C THR A 106 14.13 -3.41 5.18
N SER A 107 14.95 -2.84 4.30
CA SER A 107 16.40 -2.72 4.51
C SER A 107 16.72 -1.88 5.74
N VAL A 108 16.00 -0.78 5.94
CA VAL A 108 16.17 0.10 7.10
C VAL A 108 15.78 -0.59 8.40
N ILE A 109 14.67 -1.33 8.41
CA ILE A 109 14.25 -2.13 9.57
C ILE A 109 15.30 -3.19 9.89
N LEU A 110 15.77 -3.94 8.89
CA LEU A 110 16.78 -4.98 9.07
C LEU A 110 18.11 -4.42 9.58
N LEU A 111 18.59 -3.32 9.02
CA LEU A 111 19.79 -2.63 9.49
C LEU A 111 19.63 -2.14 10.93
N GLY A 112 18.47 -1.60 11.28
CA GLY A 112 18.14 -1.21 12.65
C GLY A 112 18.15 -2.39 13.62
N MET A 113 17.59 -3.53 13.23
CA MET A 113 17.64 -4.76 14.03
C MET A 113 19.07 -5.26 14.22
N ILE A 114 19.86 -5.37 13.14
CA ILE A 114 21.25 -5.82 13.19
C ILE A 114 22.08 -4.89 14.09
N GLY A 115 21.91 -3.58 13.95
CA GLY A 115 22.59 -2.58 14.78
C GLY A 115 22.20 -2.67 16.25
N TYR A 116 20.94 -2.98 16.57
CA TYR A 116 20.53 -3.24 17.96
C TYR A 116 21.20 -4.50 18.51
N TRP A 117 21.14 -5.62 17.78
CA TRP A 117 21.72 -6.89 18.20
C TRP A 117 23.24 -6.87 18.37
N SER A 118 23.97 -6.00 17.67
CA SER A 118 25.43 -5.87 17.84
C SER A 118 25.84 -5.05 19.06
N THR A 119 24.89 -4.34 19.69
CA THR A 119 25.14 -3.48 20.87
C THR A 119 24.69 -4.09 22.20
N VAL A 120 23.96 -5.20 22.16
CA VAL A 120 23.49 -5.98 23.33
C VAL A 120 24.40 -7.17 23.54
#